data_AF-A0A1C3FD10-F1
#
_entry.id   AF-A0A1C3FD10-F1
#
_cell.length_a   1.000
_cell.length_b   1.000
_cell.length_c   1.000
_cell.angle_alpha   90.00
_cell.angle_beta   90.00
_cell.angle_gamma   90.00
#
_symmetry.space_group_name_H-M   'P 1'
#
loop_
_entity.id
_entity.type
_entity.pdbx_description
1 polymer ?
#
loop_
_entity_poly.entity_id
_entity_poly.type
_entity_poly.pdbx_seq_one_letter_code
_entity_poly.pdbx_strand_id
1 'polypeptide(L)'
;MAKRKCPACGSTDTVKLLYGMPNQEAYGDEQRREIVLGGCYISPNSPNRACKNCGQRFGGNNSELKNMCSFDFYVGGYFGTSYHVYIDGRREKKWLRYGQTSNGYILFDLKNEIPSEYYAMEDVVLTEKELSNEQWYNLIDEIAACEVEYWNNNYFNSTILDGTQWHIEIGLPEGHEIYKSGSNEYPPAWKKFIKVLKKYVDERIG
;
A
#
# COMPACT_ATOMS: atom_id res chain seq x y z
N MET A 1 14.61 21.42 7.45
CA MET A 1 14.07 20.35 6.56
C MET A 1 12.82 19.78 7.20
N ALA A 2 11.72 19.61 6.47
CA ALA A 2 10.50 19.02 7.01
C ALA A 2 10.78 17.60 7.56
N LYS A 3 10.36 17.33 8.80
CA LYS A 3 10.48 16.00 9.40
C LYS A 3 9.56 15.04 8.63
N ARG A 4 10.15 14.03 7.95
CA ARG A 4 9.37 12.99 7.28
C ARG A 4 8.77 12.06 8.33
N LYS A 5 7.45 11.84 8.26
CA LYS A 5 6.76 10.87 9.10
C LYS A 5 7.11 9.45 8.66
N CYS A 6 7.20 8.55 9.62
CA CYS A 6 7.37 7.13 9.36
C CYS A 6 6.12 6.56 8.66
N PRO A 7 6.24 5.89 7.50
CA PRO A 7 5.12 5.26 6.81
C PRO A 7 4.46 4.11 7.58
N ALA A 8 5.21 3.45 8.47
CA ALA A 8 4.68 2.35 9.28
C ALA A 8 3.82 2.85 10.46
N CYS A 9 4.32 3.78 11.27
CA CYS A 9 3.70 4.18 12.54
C CYS A 9 3.33 5.66 12.67
N GLY A 10 3.65 6.49 11.68
CA GLY A 10 3.30 7.92 11.67
C GLY A 10 4.19 8.83 12.53
N SER A 11 5.11 8.26 13.31
CA SER A 11 6.05 9.03 14.14
C SER A 11 6.88 10.00 13.30
N THR A 12 7.07 11.22 13.80
CA THR A 12 7.97 12.23 13.23
C THR A 12 9.41 12.07 13.70
N ASP A 13 9.67 11.14 14.63
CA ASP A 13 11.00 10.91 15.19
C ASP A 13 11.82 10.00 14.28
N THR A 14 12.28 10.57 13.17
CA THR A 14 12.99 9.87 12.11
C THR A 14 14.36 10.50 11.85
N VAL A 15 15.36 9.66 11.58
CA VAL A 15 16.75 10.04 11.37
C VAL A 15 17.26 9.51 10.03
N LYS A 16 18.37 10.06 9.54
CA LYS A 16 18.98 9.60 8.30
C LYS A 16 19.74 8.29 8.53
N LEU A 17 19.77 7.45 7.51
CA LEU A 17 20.70 6.32 7.44
C LEU A 17 22.03 6.81 6.84
N LEU A 18 23.13 6.50 7.52
CA LEU A 18 24.48 6.72 7.01
C LEU A 18 25.07 5.38 6.58
N TYR A 19 25.49 5.29 5.32
CA TYR A 19 26.11 4.10 4.75
C TYR A 19 27.60 4.31 4.53
N GLY A 20 28.32 3.19 4.38
CA GLY A 20 29.76 3.16 4.19
C GLY A 20 30.50 2.91 5.50
N MET A 21 31.81 3.19 5.50
CA MET A 21 32.64 3.05 6.68
C MET A 21 32.47 4.28 7.59
N PRO A 22 31.92 4.14 8.81
CA PRO A 22 31.77 5.26 9.73
C PRO A 22 33.12 5.76 10.25
N ASN A 23 33.25 7.08 10.34
CA ASN A 23 34.35 7.73 11.06
C ASN A 23 33.97 7.89 12.56
N GLN A 24 34.87 8.43 13.38
CA GLN A 24 34.62 8.63 14.82
C GLN A 24 33.40 9.53 15.11
N GLU A 25 33.19 10.57 14.30
CA GLU A 25 32.03 11.46 14.42
C GLU A 25 30.73 10.68 14.20
N ALA A 26 30.64 9.90 13.13
CA ALA A 26 29.49 9.07 12.83
C ALA A 26 29.17 8.07 13.97
N TYR A 27 30.18 7.47 14.60
CA TYR A 27 29.97 6.63 15.79
C TYR A 27 29.39 7.43 16.96
N GLY A 28 29.88 8.64 17.20
CA GLY A 28 29.34 9.53 18.21
C GLY A 28 27.88 9.92 17.94
N ASP A 29 27.56 10.26 16.69
CA ASP A 29 26.21 10.63 16.24
C ASP A 29 25.24 9.45 16.39
N GLU A 30 25.67 8.23 16.09
CA GLU A 30 24.88 7.02 16.29
C GLU A 30 24.59 6.77 17.77
N GLN A 31 25.59 6.91 18.65
CA GLN A 31 25.40 6.79 20.11
C GLN A 31 24.39 7.82 20.64
N ARG A 32 24.38 9.04 20.08
CA ARG A 32 23.38 10.08 20.40
C ARG A 32 22.04 9.85 19.70
N ARG A 33 21.90 8.80 18.87
CA ARG A 33 20.72 8.48 18.06
C ARG A 33 20.33 9.61 17.10
N GLU A 34 21.31 10.36 16.61
CA GLU A 34 21.12 11.42 15.60
C GLU A 34 21.10 10.85 14.17
N ILE A 35 21.77 9.71 13.98
CA ILE A 35 21.78 8.89 12.76
C ILE A 35 21.59 7.40 13.11
N VAL A 36 21.39 6.57 12.09
CA VAL A 36 21.50 5.11 12.19
C VAL A 36 22.47 4.62 11.11
N LEU A 37 23.36 3.69 11.43
CA LEU A 37 24.22 3.09 10.41
C LEU A 37 23.44 2.11 9.53
N GLY A 38 23.52 2.32 8.22
CA GLY A 38 22.80 1.58 7.19
C GLY A 38 23.50 0.31 6.72
N GLY A 39 24.80 0.19 6.98
CA GLY A 39 25.68 -0.86 6.46
C GLY A 39 26.72 -0.29 5.50
N CYS A 40 27.54 -1.16 4.89
CA CYS A 40 28.66 -0.74 4.05
C CYS A 40 28.29 -0.43 2.59
N TYR A 41 27.20 -0.99 2.06
CA TYR A 41 26.80 -0.86 0.66
C TYR A 41 25.42 -0.20 0.51
N ILE A 42 25.29 0.65 -0.51
CA ILE A 42 24.02 1.24 -0.96
C ILE A 42 23.62 0.54 -2.27
N SER A 43 22.39 0.05 -2.32
CA SER A 43 21.69 -0.39 -3.52
C SER A 43 20.61 0.64 -3.94
N PRO A 44 20.07 0.59 -5.18
CA PRO A 44 19.02 1.51 -5.61
C PRO A 44 17.78 1.57 -4.70
N ASN A 45 17.42 0.43 -4.09
CA ASN A 45 16.27 0.30 -3.21
C ASN A 45 16.63 0.50 -1.72
N SER A 46 17.88 0.89 -1.43
CA SER A 46 18.33 1.05 -0.05
C SER A 46 17.60 2.22 0.64
N PRO A 47 17.10 2.00 1.87
CA PRO A 47 16.42 3.04 2.60
C PRO A 47 17.34 4.19 2.99
N ASN A 48 16.82 5.40 3.08
CA ASN A 48 17.62 6.57 3.46
C ASN A 48 17.26 7.13 4.85
N ARG A 49 16.26 6.56 5.51
CA ARG A 49 15.80 6.94 6.84
C ARG A 49 15.47 5.75 7.73
N ALA A 50 15.52 5.98 9.03
CA ALA A 50 15.06 5.06 10.07
C ALA A 50 14.12 5.78 11.05
N CYS A 51 13.09 5.09 11.51
CA CYS A 51 12.21 5.55 12.58
C CYS A 51 12.78 5.15 13.94
N LYS A 52 12.97 6.11 14.85
CA LYS A 52 13.45 5.83 16.21
C LYS A 52 12.40 5.21 17.13
N ASN A 53 11.13 5.30 16.76
CA ASN A 53 10.01 4.76 17.53
C ASN A 53 9.75 3.28 17.22
N CYS A 54 9.65 2.91 15.94
CA CYS A 54 9.32 1.54 15.53
C CYS A 54 10.48 0.79 14.84
N GLY A 55 11.62 1.44 14.61
CA GLY A 55 12.76 0.83 13.93
C GLY A 55 12.65 0.72 12.40
N GLN A 56 11.47 0.98 11.82
CA GLN A 56 11.25 0.89 10.37
C GLN A 56 12.30 1.71 9.60
N ARG A 57 12.97 1.06 8.66
CA ARG A 57 13.81 1.71 7.65
C ARG A 57 12.97 1.96 6.41
N PHE A 58 13.03 3.17 5.85
CA PHE A 58 12.15 3.59 4.77
C PHE A 58 12.74 4.73 3.94
N GLY A 59 12.02 5.10 2.88
CA GLY A 59 12.50 6.00 1.85
C GLY A 59 13.47 5.30 0.92
N GLY A 60 13.97 6.00 -0.10
CA GLY A 60 14.81 5.41 -1.14
C GLY A 60 14.55 6.15 -2.45
N ASN A 61 15.38 5.90 -3.45
CA ASN A 61 15.23 6.55 -4.76
C ASN A 61 14.52 5.65 -5.77
N ASN A 62 14.41 4.35 -5.49
CA ASN A 62 13.79 3.38 -6.38
C ASN A 62 12.85 2.46 -5.59
N SER A 63 11.55 2.61 -5.84
CA SER A 63 10.49 1.80 -5.22
C SER A 63 10.30 0.51 -6.03
N GLU A 64 10.14 -0.62 -5.34
CA GLU A 64 9.90 -1.91 -5.98
C GLU A 64 8.54 -1.96 -6.68
N LEU A 65 7.60 -1.11 -6.24
CA LEU A 65 6.28 -0.96 -6.85
C LEU A 65 6.35 -0.49 -8.31
N LYS A 66 7.47 0.07 -8.77
CA LYS A 66 7.69 0.36 -10.20
C LYS A 66 7.58 -0.89 -11.08
N ASN A 67 7.79 -2.07 -10.50
CA ASN A 67 7.66 -3.36 -11.17
C ASN A 67 6.32 -4.06 -10.88
N MET A 68 5.34 -3.35 -10.33
CA MET A 68 4.01 -3.89 -10.04
C MET A 68 3.41 -4.55 -11.28
N CYS A 69 3.01 -5.81 -11.10
CA CYS A 69 2.41 -6.67 -12.12
C CYS A 69 0.91 -6.86 -11.90
N SER A 70 0.44 -6.80 -10.65
CA SER A 70 -0.97 -6.86 -10.31
C SER A 70 -1.24 -6.08 -9.03
N PHE A 71 -2.48 -5.62 -8.89
CA PHE A 71 -2.93 -4.90 -7.71
C PHE A 71 -4.29 -5.44 -7.29
N ASP A 72 -4.42 -5.84 -6.04
CA ASP A 72 -5.67 -6.26 -5.41
C ASP A 72 -5.87 -5.46 -4.12
N PHE A 73 -7.07 -4.91 -3.97
CA PHE A 73 -7.46 -4.15 -2.81
C PHE A 73 -8.89 -4.48 -2.40
N TYR A 74 -9.08 -4.59 -1.09
CA TYR A 74 -10.36 -4.73 -0.44
C TYR A 74 -10.46 -3.78 0.75
N VAL A 75 -11.62 -3.16 0.93
CA VAL A 75 -12.03 -2.55 2.20
C VAL A 75 -13.53 -2.72 2.39
N GLY A 76 -13.95 -3.22 3.55
CA GLY A 76 -15.34 -3.53 3.82
C GLY A 76 -15.52 -4.19 5.18
N GLY A 77 -16.76 -4.51 5.56
CA GLY A 77 -17.03 -5.07 6.88
C GLY A 77 -18.46 -5.59 7.04
N TYR A 78 -18.68 -6.33 8.13
CA TYR A 78 -19.87 -7.17 8.37
C TYR A 78 -21.23 -6.43 8.43
N PHE A 79 -21.27 -5.10 8.29
CA PHE A 79 -22.53 -4.32 8.25
C PHE A 79 -22.46 -3.13 7.29
N GLY A 80 -21.50 -3.12 6.37
CA GLY A 80 -21.20 -1.96 5.53
C GLY A 80 -21.03 -2.30 4.07
N THR A 81 -20.89 -1.24 3.27
CA THR A 81 -20.51 -1.38 1.87
C THR A 81 -19.09 -1.90 1.78
N SER A 82 -18.89 -2.98 1.01
CA SER A 82 -17.57 -3.49 0.67
C SER A 82 -17.15 -3.01 -0.70
N TYR A 83 -15.87 -2.70 -0.84
CA TYR A 83 -15.25 -2.21 -2.06
C TYR A 83 -14.08 -3.12 -2.42
N HIS A 84 -14.07 -3.57 -3.66
CA HIS A 84 -13.04 -4.45 -4.23
C HIS A 84 -12.46 -3.79 -5.48
N VAL A 85 -11.14 -3.82 -5.61
CA VAL A 85 -10.44 -3.35 -6.80
C VAL A 85 -9.40 -4.40 -7.19
N TYR A 86 -9.41 -4.81 -8.45
CA TYR A 86 -8.36 -5.66 -9.00
C TYR A 86 -7.87 -5.10 -10.33
N ILE A 87 -6.56 -5.16 -10.55
CA ILE A 87 -5.92 -4.78 -11.80
C ILE A 87 -4.88 -5.84 -12.18
N ASP A 88 -5.02 -6.43 -13.37
CA ASP A 88 -4.01 -7.28 -13.98
C ASP A 88 -3.12 -6.44 -14.90
N GLY A 89 -1.95 -6.06 -14.39
CA GLY A 89 -0.93 -5.29 -15.12
C GLY A 89 -0.11 -6.12 -16.11
N ARG A 90 -0.20 -7.46 -16.08
CA ARG A 90 0.62 -8.36 -16.92
C ARG A 90 0.09 -8.47 -18.35
N ARG A 91 -1.22 -8.32 -18.53
CA ARG A 91 -1.90 -8.39 -19.84
C ARG A 91 -1.56 -7.17 -20.67
N GLU A 92 -1.65 -7.25 -22.00
CA GLU A 92 -1.45 -6.08 -22.88
C GLU A 92 -2.41 -4.94 -22.51
N LYS A 93 -3.71 -5.26 -22.44
CA LYS A 93 -4.77 -4.39 -21.94
C LYS A 93 -4.87 -4.49 -20.43
N LYS A 94 -4.81 -3.35 -19.74
CA LYS A 94 -4.86 -3.30 -18.26
C LYS A 94 -6.30 -3.09 -17.85
N TRP A 95 -6.97 -4.15 -17.41
CA TRP A 95 -8.35 -4.05 -16.94
C TRP A 95 -8.35 -3.76 -15.44
N LEU A 96 -8.95 -2.63 -15.08
CA LEU A 96 -9.39 -2.35 -13.72
C LEU A 96 -10.78 -2.92 -13.55
N ARG A 97 -10.92 -3.82 -12.59
CA ARG A 97 -12.19 -4.38 -12.14
C ARG A 97 -12.53 -3.77 -10.80
N TYR A 98 -13.75 -3.30 -10.67
CA TYR A 98 -14.28 -2.79 -9.43
C TYR A 98 -15.54 -3.56 -9.05
N GLY A 99 -15.65 -3.87 -7.76
CA GLY A 99 -16.82 -4.51 -7.18
C GLY A 99 -17.29 -3.78 -5.93
N GLN A 100 -18.60 -3.56 -5.82
CA GLN A 100 -19.26 -3.02 -4.65
C GLN A 100 -20.35 -3.96 -4.17
N THR A 101 -20.48 -4.15 -2.86
CA THR A 101 -21.61 -4.86 -2.26
C THR A 101 -22.21 -4.02 -1.14
N SER A 102 -23.53 -3.96 -1.02
CA SER A 102 -24.20 -3.12 -0.02
C SER A 102 -24.17 -3.71 1.40
N ASN A 103 -24.00 -5.03 1.53
CA ASN A 103 -24.20 -5.78 2.77
C ASN A 103 -22.95 -6.53 3.27
N GLY A 104 -21.82 -6.46 2.56
CA GLY A 104 -20.54 -7.02 2.99
C GLY A 104 -20.45 -8.55 3.05
N TYR A 105 -21.51 -9.28 2.71
CA TYR A 105 -21.53 -10.76 2.75
C TYR A 105 -20.77 -11.41 1.60
N ILE A 106 -20.65 -10.70 0.48
CA ILE A 106 -20.02 -11.21 -0.74
C ILE A 106 -18.63 -10.60 -0.84
N LEU A 107 -17.63 -11.46 -0.83
CA LEU A 107 -16.27 -11.12 -1.24
C LEU A 107 -16.11 -11.46 -2.71
N PHE A 108 -15.70 -10.48 -3.51
CA PHE A 108 -15.38 -10.74 -4.90
C PHE A 108 -13.96 -11.28 -5.06
N ASP A 109 -13.85 -12.43 -5.73
CA ASP A 109 -12.62 -12.81 -6.42
C ASP A 109 -12.61 -12.14 -7.79
N LEU A 110 -12.14 -10.89 -7.83
CA LEU A 110 -12.00 -10.16 -9.09
C LEU A 110 -10.79 -10.63 -9.91
N LYS A 111 -9.93 -11.51 -9.38
CA LYS A 111 -8.78 -12.08 -10.11
C LYS A 111 -9.27 -13.04 -11.19
N ASN A 112 -10.30 -13.81 -10.88
CA ASN A 112 -10.90 -14.82 -11.76
C ASN A 112 -12.15 -14.30 -12.47
N GLU A 113 -12.80 -15.19 -13.23
CA GLU A 113 -14.09 -14.90 -13.84
C GLU A 113 -15.16 -14.79 -12.75
N ILE A 114 -15.91 -13.69 -12.78
CA ILE A 114 -16.96 -13.42 -11.81
C ILE A 114 -18.22 -14.18 -12.25
N PRO A 115 -18.82 -15.03 -11.39
CA PRO A 115 -20.06 -15.72 -11.71
C PRO A 115 -21.15 -14.77 -12.22
N SER A 116 -21.81 -15.14 -13.32
CA SER A 116 -22.81 -14.29 -13.98
C SER A 116 -24.00 -13.94 -13.07
N GLU A 117 -24.30 -14.80 -12.11
CA GLU A 117 -25.30 -14.59 -11.06
C GLU A 117 -25.06 -13.33 -10.21
N TYR A 118 -23.80 -12.92 -10.00
CA TYR A 118 -23.50 -11.71 -9.23
C TYR A 118 -23.89 -10.42 -9.97
N TYR A 119 -23.88 -10.42 -11.31
CA TYR A 119 -24.32 -9.27 -12.09
C TYR A 119 -25.84 -9.06 -12.03
N ALA A 120 -26.60 -10.10 -11.68
CA ALA A 120 -28.05 -10.04 -11.54
C ALA A 120 -28.52 -9.61 -10.14
N MET A 121 -27.60 -9.46 -9.19
CA MET A 121 -27.92 -9.05 -7.82
C MET A 121 -28.02 -7.52 -7.74
N GLU A 122 -29.18 -7.00 -7.29
CA GLU A 122 -29.42 -5.55 -7.18
C GLU A 122 -28.44 -4.84 -6.23
N ASP A 123 -27.92 -5.57 -5.25
CA ASP A 123 -26.98 -5.08 -4.23
C ASP A 123 -25.50 -5.12 -4.67
N VAL A 124 -25.24 -5.54 -5.91
CA VAL A 124 -23.91 -5.71 -6.48
C VAL A 124 -23.69 -4.71 -7.60
N VAL A 125 -22.61 -3.95 -7.52
CA VAL A 125 -22.10 -3.16 -8.65
C VAL A 125 -20.80 -3.79 -9.10
N LEU A 126 -20.73 -4.16 -10.38
CA LEU A 126 -19.52 -4.65 -11.02
C LEU A 126 -19.23 -3.77 -12.24
N THR A 127 -18.04 -3.18 -12.25
CA THR A 127 -17.58 -2.37 -13.38
C THR A 127 -16.20 -2.83 -13.85
N GLU A 128 -16.01 -2.82 -15.16
CA GLU A 128 -14.72 -3.02 -15.78
C GLU A 128 -14.35 -1.79 -16.61
N LYS A 129 -13.11 -1.34 -16.47
CA LYS A 129 -12.57 -0.19 -17.19
C LYS A 129 -11.17 -0.49 -17.67
N GLU A 130 -10.90 -0.20 -18.93
CA GLU A 130 -9.54 -0.28 -19.47
C GLU A 130 -8.73 0.93 -19.00
N LEU A 131 -7.56 0.68 -18.42
CA LEU A 131 -6.56 1.70 -18.14
C LEU A 131 -5.58 1.78 -19.30
N SER A 132 -5.28 3.00 -19.74
CA SER A 132 -4.13 3.23 -20.62
C SER A 132 -2.82 2.89 -19.90
N ASN A 133 -1.75 2.63 -20.65
CA ASN A 133 -0.43 2.43 -20.06
C ASN A 133 0.01 3.65 -19.23
N GLU A 134 -0.32 4.86 -19.66
CA GLU A 134 -0.04 6.08 -18.90
C GLU A 134 -0.81 6.11 -17.57
N GLN A 135 -2.10 5.76 -17.58
CA GLN A 135 -2.89 5.67 -16.35
C GLN A 135 -2.33 4.61 -15.40
N TRP A 136 -1.90 3.46 -15.92
CA TRP A 136 -1.26 2.39 -15.15
C TRP A 136 0.03 2.85 -14.47
N TYR A 137 0.96 3.46 -15.20
CA TYR A 137 2.21 3.95 -14.62
C TYR A 137 1.98 5.11 -13.64
N ASN A 138 1.04 6.01 -13.92
CA ASN A 138 0.68 7.07 -12.98
C ASN A 138 0.08 6.50 -11.68
N LEU A 139 -0.75 5.45 -11.78
CA LEU A 139 -1.30 4.76 -10.60
C LEU A 139 -0.17 4.16 -9.75
N ILE A 140 0.77 3.45 -10.38
CA ILE A 140 1.95 2.90 -9.71
C ILE A 140 2.71 3.99 -8.96
N ASP A 141 2.97 5.11 -9.62
CA ASP A 141 3.75 6.22 -9.06
C ASP A 141 3.05 6.85 -7.85
N GLU A 142 1.73 7.01 -7.94
CA GLU A 142 0.92 7.58 -6.86
C GLU A 142 0.77 6.63 -5.67
N ILE A 143 0.64 5.32 -5.91
CA ILE A 143 0.67 4.29 -4.85
C ILE A 143 2.07 4.26 -4.21
N ALA A 144 3.15 4.26 -4.99
CA ALA A 144 4.52 4.28 -4.49
C ALA A 144 4.79 5.53 -3.64
N ALA A 145 4.24 6.68 -4.03
CA ALA A 145 4.31 7.91 -3.23
C ALA A 145 3.56 7.83 -1.89
N CYS A 146 2.74 6.80 -1.65
CA CYS A 146 2.15 6.51 -0.35
C CYS A 146 3.07 5.63 0.54
N GLU A 147 4.22 5.21 0.03
CA GLU A 147 5.24 4.42 0.73
C GLU A 147 4.67 3.10 1.28
N VAL A 148 3.76 2.46 0.51
CA VAL A 148 3.01 1.24 0.90
C VAL A 148 3.94 0.07 1.24
N GLU A 149 5.04 -0.08 0.50
CA GLU A 149 6.09 -1.08 0.75
C GLU A 149 6.68 -0.99 2.18
N TYR A 150 6.66 0.21 2.78
CA TYR A 150 7.18 0.47 4.12
C TYR A 150 6.10 0.55 5.21
N TRP A 151 4.84 0.22 4.90
CA TRP A 151 3.80 0.06 5.92
C TRP A 151 4.04 -1.20 6.74
N ASN A 152 3.47 -1.26 7.96
CA ASN A 152 3.41 -2.53 8.70
C ASN A 152 2.61 -3.56 7.91
N ASN A 153 2.93 -4.83 8.07
CA ASN A 153 2.18 -5.89 7.38
C ASN A 153 0.74 -6.00 7.89
N ASN A 154 0.51 -5.70 9.19
CA ASN A 154 -0.79 -5.79 9.82
C ASN A 154 -1.06 -4.56 10.71
N TYR A 155 -2.29 -4.07 10.66
CA TYR A 155 -2.82 -3.00 11.51
C TYR A 155 -4.07 -3.52 12.23
N PHE A 156 -4.10 -3.53 13.56
CA PHE A 156 -5.19 -4.15 14.30
C PHE A 156 -5.53 -3.36 15.56
N ASN A 157 -6.76 -2.87 15.62
CA ASN A 157 -7.28 -2.21 16.81
C ASN A 157 -8.57 -2.89 17.30
N SER A 158 -8.44 -3.70 18.36
CA SER A 158 -9.56 -4.39 19.01
C SER A 158 -10.48 -3.49 19.82
N THR A 159 -10.10 -2.23 20.06
CA THR A 159 -10.94 -1.28 20.82
C THR A 159 -12.02 -0.61 19.95
N ILE A 160 -11.89 -0.74 18.63
CA ILE A 160 -12.90 -0.32 17.66
C ILE A 160 -13.64 -1.57 17.20
N LEU A 161 -14.97 -1.53 17.19
CA LEU A 161 -15.84 -2.65 16.82
C LEU A 161 -16.76 -2.26 15.66
N ASP A 162 -16.22 -1.56 14.65
CA ASP A 162 -16.98 -1.21 13.44
C ASP A 162 -17.00 -2.37 12.41
N GLY A 163 -16.15 -3.37 12.60
CA GLY A 163 -16.07 -4.57 11.77
C GLY A 163 -15.38 -4.34 10.42
N THR A 164 -14.69 -3.20 10.24
CA THR A 164 -14.02 -2.86 8.99
C THR A 164 -12.68 -3.58 8.87
N GLN A 165 -12.54 -4.28 7.77
CA GLN A 165 -11.36 -5.02 7.38
C GLN A 165 -10.87 -4.51 6.03
N TRP A 166 -9.57 -4.61 5.80
CA TRP A 166 -8.99 -4.27 4.52
C TRP A 166 -7.76 -5.10 4.24
N HIS A 167 -7.46 -5.29 2.96
CA HIS A 167 -6.17 -5.79 2.53
C HIS A 167 -5.73 -5.12 1.22
N ILE A 168 -4.43 -5.17 1.00
CA ILE A 168 -3.75 -4.81 -0.23
C ILE A 168 -2.81 -5.95 -0.56
N GLU A 169 -2.87 -6.46 -1.78
CA GLU A 169 -1.91 -7.42 -2.32
C GLU A 169 -1.37 -6.84 -3.62
N ILE A 170 -0.05 -6.71 -3.70
CA ILE A 170 0.65 -6.17 -4.87
C ILE A 170 1.56 -7.26 -5.39
N GLY A 171 1.25 -7.77 -6.59
CA GLY A 171 2.09 -8.75 -7.27
C GLY A 171 3.27 -8.06 -7.93
N LEU A 172 4.46 -8.61 -7.74
CA LEU A 172 5.72 -8.20 -8.35
C LEU A 172 6.22 -9.31 -9.31
N PRO A 173 7.31 -9.10 -10.06
CA PRO A 173 7.89 -10.13 -10.90
C PRO A 173 8.33 -11.35 -10.08
N GLU A 174 8.50 -12.49 -10.75
CA GLU A 174 9.05 -13.73 -10.16
C GLU A 174 8.24 -14.28 -8.97
N GLY A 175 6.98 -13.88 -8.83
CA GLY A 175 6.08 -14.39 -7.78
C GLY A 175 6.26 -13.70 -6.42
N HIS A 176 7.05 -12.64 -6.34
CA HIS A 176 7.11 -11.80 -5.16
C HIS A 176 5.81 -11.03 -4.94
N GLU A 177 5.46 -10.79 -3.68
CA GLU A 177 4.25 -10.05 -3.30
C GLU A 177 4.51 -9.11 -2.13
N ILE A 178 3.81 -7.98 -2.15
CA ILE A 178 3.65 -7.11 -0.98
C ILE A 178 2.22 -7.28 -0.50
N TYR A 179 2.06 -7.84 0.70
CA TYR A 179 0.76 -7.99 1.35
C TYR A 179 0.68 -7.09 2.59
N LYS A 180 -0.41 -6.32 2.70
CA LYS A 180 -0.74 -5.46 3.85
C LYS A 180 -2.20 -5.69 4.21
N SER A 181 -2.50 -5.76 5.51
CA SER A 181 -3.87 -5.94 5.97
C SER A 181 -4.15 -5.12 7.22
N GLY A 182 -5.43 -4.96 7.52
CA GLY A 182 -5.82 -4.49 8.83
C GLY A 182 -7.29 -4.68 9.19
N SER A 183 -7.56 -4.51 10.47
CA SER A 183 -8.90 -4.45 11.04
C SER A 183 -8.98 -3.24 11.98
N ASN A 184 -9.84 -2.31 11.60
CA ASN A 184 -10.15 -1.08 12.35
C ASN A 184 -8.95 -0.13 12.61
N GLU A 185 -7.79 -0.39 12.00
CA GLU A 185 -6.61 0.44 12.07
C GLU A 185 -5.98 0.57 10.69
N TYR A 186 -5.38 1.72 10.44
CA TYR A 186 -4.94 2.12 9.10
C TYR A 186 -3.55 2.77 9.14
N PRO A 187 -2.77 2.61 8.06
CA PRO A 187 -1.47 3.23 7.95
C PRO A 187 -1.58 4.76 7.90
N PRO A 188 -0.53 5.50 8.32
CA PRO A 188 -0.49 6.97 8.30
C PRO A 188 -0.91 7.63 6.98
N ALA A 189 -0.59 7.01 5.85
CA ALA A 189 -0.91 7.53 4.51
C ALA A 189 -2.25 7.01 3.94
N TRP A 190 -3.07 6.31 4.72
CA TRP A 190 -4.32 5.68 4.28
C TRP A 190 -5.24 6.62 3.49
N LYS A 191 -5.53 7.81 4.03
CA LYS A 191 -6.39 8.80 3.34
C LYS A 191 -5.85 9.24 1.99
N LYS A 192 -4.52 9.35 1.86
CA LYS A 192 -3.85 9.66 0.58
C LYS A 192 -4.01 8.50 -0.38
N PHE A 193 -3.74 7.27 0.08
CA PHE A 193 -3.87 6.05 -0.71
C PHE A 193 -5.30 5.85 -1.26
N ILE A 194 -6.32 5.98 -0.40
CA ILE A 194 -7.72 5.90 -0.82
C ILE A 194 -8.05 6.97 -1.87
N LYS A 195 -7.54 8.20 -1.72
CA LYS A 195 -7.72 9.27 -2.71
C LYS A 195 -7.10 8.91 -4.06
N VAL A 196 -5.96 8.23 -4.07
CA VAL A 196 -5.34 7.71 -5.30
C VAL A 196 -6.28 6.72 -5.96
N LEU A 197 -6.77 5.70 -5.25
CA LEU A 197 -7.69 4.71 -5.85
C LEU A 197 -8.96 5.34 -6.42
N LYS A 198 -9.57 6.29 -5.69
CA LYS A 198 -10.77 7.03 -6.14
C LYS A 198 -10.56 7.76 -7.48
N LYS A 199 -9.34 8.19 -7.77
CA LYS A 199 -9.00 8.87 -9.02
C LYS A 199 -9.13 7.97 -10.26
N TYR A 200 -8.97 6.65 -10.10
CA TYR A 200 -8.91 5.71 -11.24
C TYR A 200 -10.18 4.88 -11.40
N VAL A 201 -10.80 4.54 -10.28
CA VAL A 201 -11.98 3.65 -10.20
C VAL A 201 -13.26 4.37 -10.66
N ASP A 202 -13.30 5.71 -10.68
CA ASP A 202 -14.48 6.55 -10.99
C ASP A 202 -15.74 6.28 -10.15
N GLU A 203 -15.66 5.35 -9.19
CA GLU A 203 -16.73 4.96 -8.26
C GLU A 203 -16.36 5.32 -6.81
N ARG A 204 -17.30 5.09 -5.90
CA ARG A 204 -17.04 5.23 -4.46
C ARG A 204 -16.04 4.17 -4.01
N ILE A 205 -15.16 4.58 -3.12
CA ILE A 205 -14.27 3.71 -2.35
C ILE A 205 -14.36 4.23 -0.90
N GLY A 206 -14.14 3.37 0.10
CA GLY A 206 -14.15 3.72 1.53
C GLY A 206 -13.80 5.17 1.88
#